data_AF-A0A0M4HDN8-F1
#
_entry.id   AF-A0A0M4HDN8-F1
#
_cell.length_a   1.000
_cell.length_b   1.000
_cell.length_c   1.000
_cell.angle_alpha   90.00
_cell.angle_beta   90.00
_cell.angle_gamma   90.00
#
_symmetry.space_group_name_H-M   'P 1'
#
loop_
_entity.id
_entity.type
_entity.pdbx_description
1 polymer ?
#
loop_
_entity_poly.entity_id
_entity_poly.type
_entity_poly.pdbx_seq_one_letter_code
_entity_poly.pdbx_strand_id
1 'polypeptide(L)'
;MFNTLADFLKKKPSAEQIFLQENNIQFDSEQGYIVDGIEINQWSERLMYFSNRKLSTFNDLKALYFSAMIINEKIDLEIANQRFVRHLGNNQENLLQMKHAIKKLNDYYRHFLRDK
;
A
#
# COMPACT_ATOMS: atom_id res chain seq x y z
N MET A 1 20.46 30.37 21.27
CA MET A 1 19.09 30.18 20.74
C MET A 1 19.00 28.76 20.20
N PHE A 2 18.51 27.82 20.99
CA PHE A 2 18.36 26.40 20.63
C PHE A 2 16.88 25.99 20.71
N ASN A 3 16.03 26.60 19.88
CA ASN A 3 14.56 26.41 19.95
C ASN A 3 13.94 25.72 18.73
N THR A 4 14.72 25.14 17.84
CA THR A 4 14.19 24.58 16.58
C THR A 4 13.52 23.21 16.76
N LEU A 5 13.97 22.39 17.72
CA LEU A 5 13.41 21.04 17.97
C LEU A 5 12.13 21.09 18.81
N ALA A 6 12.07 21.96 19.82
CA ALA A 6 10.90 22.09 20.70
C ALA A 6 9.69 22.72 20.01
N ASP A 7 9.91 23.61 19.04
CA ASP A 7 8.81 24.25 18.29
C ASP A 7 8.29 23.36 17.14
N PHE A 8 9.07 22.38 16.68
CA PHE A 8 8.59 21.34 15.75
C PHE A 8 7.64 20.34 16.44
N LEU A 9 7.88 20.03 17.73
CA LEU A 9 7.02 19.18 18.57
C LEU A 9 5.70 19.85 18.98
N LYS A 10 5.54 21.17 18.81
CA LYS A 10 4.33 21.92 19.21
C LYS A 10 3.21 21.96 18.18
N LYS A 11 3.45 21.55 16.92
CA LYS A 11 2.38 21.47 15.93
C LYS A 11 1.64 20.15 16.13
N LYS A 12 0.36 20.23 16.49
CA LYS A 12 -0.51 19.05 16.50
C LYS A 12 -0.42 18.38 15.13
N PRO A 13 -0.21 17.06 15.06
CA PRO A 13 -0.12 16.37 13.78
C PRO A 13 -1.41 16.58 12.99
N SER A 14 -1.28 16.73 11.67
CA SER A 14 -2.45 16.82 10.79
C SER A 14 -3.23 15.50 10.81
N ALA A 15 -4.52 15.53 10.43
CA ALA A 15 -5.31 14.31 10.30
C ALA A 15 -4.65 13.27 9.36
N GLU A 16 -3.96 13.75 8.32
CA GLU A 16 -3.20 12.93 7.37
C GLU A 16 -1.99 12.27 8.06
N GLN A 17 -1.23 13.02 8.84
CA GLN A 17 -0.09 12.48 9.59
C GLN A 17 -0.50 11.45 10.64
N ILE A 18 -1.60 11.72 11.35
CA ILE A 18 -2.20 10.77 12.32
C ILE A 18 -2.59 9.48 11.60
N PHE A 19 -3.30 9.59 10.47
CA PHE A 19 -3.72 8.43 9.70
C PHE A 19 -2.54 7.58 9.22
N LEU A 20 -1.50 8.21 8.65
CA LEU A 20 -0.30 7.53 8.20
C LEU A 20 0.39 6.80 9.35
N GLN A 21 0.51 7.44 10.52
CA GLN A 21 1.10 6.85 11.71
C GLN A 21 0.29 5.65 12.24
N GLU A 22 -1.03 5.81 12.41
CA GLU A 22 -1.92 4.76 12.93
C GLU A 22 -1.98 3.53 12.00
N ASN A 23 -1.81 3.75 10.70
CA ASN A 23 -1.82 2.68 9.70
C ASN A 23 -0.42 2.16 9.34
N ASN A 24 0.64 2.64 10.01
CA ASN A 24 2.04 2.33 9.73
C ASN A 24 2.40 2.50 8.24
N ILE A 25 1.95 3.59 7.62
CA ILE A 25 2.25 3.94 6.24
C ILE A 25 3.36 4.98 6.25
N GLN A 26 4.43 4.69 5.51
CA GLN A 26 5.53 5.60 5.26
C GLN A 26 5.79 5.67 3.76
N PHE A 27 6.44 6.73 3.31
CA PHE A 27 6.87 6.88 1.92
C PHE A 27 8.34 7.28 1.89
N ASP A 28 9.14 6.49 1.19
CA ASP A 28 10.54 6.77 0.90
C ASP A 28 10.70 7.08 -0.59
N SER A 29 11.59 8.00 -0.95
CA SER A 29 11.76 8.43 -2.34
C SER A 29 12.41 7.38 -3.24
N GLU A 30 13.21 6.47 -2.68
CA GLU A 30 13.88 5.40 -3.42
C GLU A 30 13.06 4.11 -3.40
N GLN A 31 12.52 3.75 -2.23
CA GLN A 31 11.80 2.49 -2.02
C GLN A 31 10.30 2.59 -2.33
N GLY A 32 9.73 3.80 -2.28
CA GLY A 32 8.30 4.06 -2.38
C GLY A 32 7.54 3.82 -1.08
N TYR A 33 6.30 3.33 -1.17
CA TYR A 33 5.50 3.08 0.03
C TYR A 33 6.05 1.92 0.87
N ILE A 34 6.07 2.14 2.18
CA ILE A 34 6.36 1.14 3.20
C ILE A 34 5.10 1.01 4.06
N VAL A 35 4.56 -0.20 4.18
CA VAL A 35 3.34 -0.45 4.96
C VAL A 35 3.61 -1.54 5.98
N ASP A 36 3.33 -1.28 7.25
CA ASP A 36 3.64 -2.19 8.36
C ASP A 36 5.13 -2.62 8.39
N GLY A 37 6.02 -1.68 8.01
CA GLY A 37 7.46 -1.94 7.93
C GLY A 37 7.92 -2.71 6.70
N ILE A 38 7.02 -3.01 5.74
CA ILE A 38 7.34 -3.76 4.53
C ILE A 38 7.41 -2.82 3.33
N GLU A 39 8.53 -2.86 2.60
CA GLU A 39 8.70 -2.22 1.29
C GLU A 39 7.81 -2.91 0.25
N ILE A 40 6.57 -2.44 0.06
CA ILE A 40 5.58 -3.17 -0.73
C ILE A 40 5.93 -3.22 -2.23
N ASN A 41 6.80 -2.33 -2.72
CA ASN A 41 7.29 -2.39 -4.10
C ASN A 41 8.16 -3.63 -4.37
N GLN A 42 8.63 -4.34 -3.34
CA GLN A 42 9.19 -5.69 -3.51
C GLN A 42 8.15 -6.70 -4.04
N TRP A 43 6.85 -6.38 -3.96
CA TRP A 43 5.76 -7.20 -4.49
C TRP A 43 5.26 -6.76 -5.87
N SER A 44 6.04 -5.93 -6.59
CA SER A 44 5.63 -5.34 -7.87
C SER A 44 5.30 -6.39 -8.94
N GLU A 45 6.02 -7.50 -9.00
CA GLU A 45 5.74 -8.58 -9.95
C GLU A 45 4.36 -9.21 -9.69
N ARG A 46 4.00 -9.40 -8.41
CA ARG A 46 2.67 -9.87 -8.00
C ARG A 46 1.58 -8.86 -8.33
N LEU A 47 1.85 -7.56 -8.14
CA LEU A 47 0.95 -6.48 -8.54
C LEU A 47 0.73 -6.47 -10.06
N MET A 48 1.80 -6.64 -10.85
CA MET A 48 1.71 -6.75 -12.31
C MET A 48 0.83 -7.94 -12.71
N TYR A 49 1.02 -9.10 -12.09
CA TYR A 49 0.21 -10.29 -12.36
C TYR A 49 -1.29 -10.02 -12.11
N PHE A 50 -1.65 -9.56 -10.90
CA PHE A 50 -3.05 -9.36 -10.55
C PHE A 50 -3.69 -8.17 -11.28
N SER A 51 -2.94 -7.12 -11.60
CA SER A 51 -3.46 -5.96 -12.33
C SER A 51 -3.64 -6.17 -13.83
N ASN A 52 -3.35 -7.36 -14.39
CA ASN A 52 -3.24 -7.57 -15.84
C ASN A 52 -2.17 -6.67 -16.48
N ARG A 53 -1.01 -6.56 -15.83
CA ARG A 53 0.14 -5.73 -16.26
C ARG A 53 -0.15 -4.23 -16.35
N LYS A 54 -1.25 -3.77 -15.75
CA LYS A 54 -1.62 -2.35 -15.72
C LYS A 54 -0.82 -1.54 -14.71
N LEU A 55 -0.33 -2.20 -13.65
CA LEU A 55 0.43 -1.57 -12.57
C LEU A 55 1.76 -2.29 -12.39
N SER A 56 2.85 -1.52 -12.33
CA SER A 56 4.21 -1.99 -12.05
C SER A 56 4.75 -1.54 -10.69
N THR A 57 4.01 -0.72 -9.95
CA THR A 57 4.39 -0.18 -8.65
C THR A 57 3.14 0.18 -7.85
N PHE A 58 3.25 0.19 -6.52
CA PHE A 58 2.20 0.67 -5.62
C PHE A 58 2.20 2.19 -5.46
N ASN A 59 3.15 2.91 -6.07
CA ASN A 59 3.31 4.36 -5.89
C ASN A 59 2.21 5.18 -6.57
N ASP A 60 1.59 4.66 -7.65
CA ASP A 60 0.42 5.29 -8.27
C ASP A 60 -0.85 4.89 -7.52
N LEU A 61 -1.12 5.61 -6.43
CA LEU A 61 -2.28 5.36 -5.55
C LEU A 61 -3.62 5.50 -6.27
N LYS A 62 -3.70 6.39 -7.27
CA LYS A 62 -4.92 6.57 -8.05
C LYS A 62 -5.18 5.34 -8.92
N ALA A 63 -4.17 4.89 -9.66
CA ALA A 63 -4.31 3.71 -10.51
C ALA A 63 -4.47 2.42 -9.68
N LEU A 64 -3.84 2.34 -8.50
CA LEU A 64 -4.05 1.28 -7.52
C LEU A 64 -5.51 1.24 -7.05
N TYR A 65 -6.07 2.39 -6.64
CA TYR A 65 -7.46 2.50 -6.19
C TYR A 65 -8.45 2.02 -7.25
N PHE A 66 -8.29 2.43 -8.50
CA PHE A 66 -9.18 2.00 -9.59
C PHE A 66 -8.99 0.52 -10.00
N SER A 67 -7.80 -0.04 -9.78
CA SER A 67 -7.52 -1.45 -10.11
C SER A 67 -7.80 -2.42 -8.97
N ALA A 68 -7.98 -1.92 -7.74
CA ALA A 68 -8.03 -2.74 -6.54
C ALA A 68 -9.16 -3.77 -6.51
N MET A 69 -10.32 -3.46 -7.09
CA MET A 69 -11.42 -4.42 -7.19
C MET A 69 -11.00 -5.68 -7.97
N ILE A 70 -10.42 -5.49 -9.16
CA ILE A 70 -9.95 -6.59 -10.03
C ILE A 70 -8.79 -7.35 -9.38
N ILE A 71 -7.88 -6.63 -8.73
CA ILE A 71 -6.75 -7.24 -8.02
C ILE A 71 -7.26 -8.13 -6.88
N ASN A 72 -8.15 -7.62 -6.03
CA ASN A 72 -8.71 -8.35 -4.90
C ASN A 72 -9.49 -9.59 -5.35
N GLU A 73 -10.33 -9.46 -6.38
CA GLU A 73 -11.09 -10.59 -6.92
C GLU A 73 -10.17 -11.73 -7.38
N LYS A 74 -9.08 -11.41 -8.09
CA LYS A 74 -8.14 -12.45 -8.52
C LYS A 74 -7.35 -13.07 -7.38
N ILE A 75 -6.96 -12.28 -6.39
CA ILE A 75 -6.34 -12.82 -5.18
C ILE A 75 -7.30 -13.79 -4.50
N ASP A 76 -8.58 -13.42 -4.37
CA ASP A 76 -9.60 -14.26 -3.76
C ASP A 76 -9.83 -15.55 -4.56
N LEU A 77 -9.84 -15.49 -5.89
CA LEU A 77 -9.88 -16.67 -6.75
C LEU A 77 -8.66 -17.58 -6.55
N GLU A 78 -7.46 -17.02 -6.43
CA GLU A 78 -6.24 -17.81 -6.22
C GLU A 78 -6.25 -18.52 -4.85
N ILE A 79 -6.67 -17.82 -3.80
CA ILE A 79 -6.85 -18.37 -2.45
C ILE A 79 -7.94 -19.44 -2.45
N ALA A 80 -9.13 -19.16 -3.01
CA ALA A 80 -10.25 -20.09 -3.01
C ALA A 80 -9.93 -21.39 -3.74
N ASN A 81 -9.19 -21.30 -4.85
CA ASN A 81 -8.79 -22.47 -5.63
C ASN A 81 -7.57 -23.20 -5.07
N GLN A 82 -6.84 -22.61 -4.10
CA GLN A 82 -5.58 -23.13 -3.55
C GLN A 82 -4.54 -23.42 -4.66
N ARG A 83 -4.60 -22.68 -5.78
CA ARG A 83 -3.73 -22.85 -6.95
C ARG A 83 -2.78 -21.67 -7.06
N PHE A 84 -1.80 -21.63 -6.17
CA PHE A 84 -0.89 -20.51 -6.08
C PHE A 84 0.12 -20.45 -7.22
N VAL A 85 0.39 -19.24 -7.69
CA VAL A 85 1.41 -18.97 -8.70
C VAL A 85 2.80 -19.12 -8.10
N ARG A 86 3.44 -20.26 -8.41
CA ARG A 86 4.73 -20.66 -7.80
C ARG A 86 5.88 -19.68 -8.05
N HIS A 87 6.00 -19.13 -9.26
CA HIS A 87 7.11 -18.22 -9.58
C HIS A 87 7.05 -16.90 -8.80
N LEU A 88 5.85 -16.49 -8.37
CA LEU A 88 5.64 -15.31 -7.52
C LEU A 88 5.75 -15.60 -6.02
N GLY A 89 6.06 -16.86 -5.66
CA GLY A 89 6.08 -17.33 -4.28
C GLY A 89 4.73 -17.16 -3.57
N ASN A 90 3.62 -17.13 -4.31
CA ASN A 90 2.30 -16.87 -3.72
C ASN A 90 1.91 -17.96 -2.72
N ASN A 91 1.32 -17.52 -1.61
CA ASN A 91 0.66 -18.37 -0.63
C ASN A 91 -0.47 -17.57 0.02
N GLN A 92 -1.33 -18.22 0.79
CA GLN A 92 -2.47 -17.54 1.39
C GLN A 92 -2.06 -16.35 2.29
N GLU A 93 -0.99 -16.51 3.08
CA GLU A 93 -0.53 -15.48 4.01
C GLU A 93 -0.08 -14.21 3.29
N ASN A 94 0.83 -14.32 2.31
CA ASN A 94 1.36 -13.15 1.61
C ASN A 94 0.32 -12.47 0.71
N LEU A 95 -0.66 -13.24 0.20
CA LEU A 95 -1.78 -12.69 -0.55
C LEU A 95 -2.73 -11.89 0.36
N LEU A 96 -2.98 -12.37 1.58
CA LEU A 96 -3.75 -11.61 2.58
C LEU A 96 -3.00 -10.35 3.04
N GLN A 97 -1.68 -10.44 3.24
CA GLN A 97 -0.84 -9.27 3.54
C GLN A 97 -0.89 -8.24 2.41
N MET A 98 -0.82 -8.66 1.15
CA MET A 98 -0.95 -7.77 0.00
C MET A 98 -2.32 -7.08 -0.03
N LYS A 99 -3.42 -7.82 0.18
CA LYS A 99 -4.77 -7.22 0.26
C LYS A 99 -4.87 -6.19 1.37
N HIS A 100 -4.28 -6.47 2.52
CA HIS A 100 -4.25 -5.55 3.65
C HIS A 100 -3.51 -4.25 3.32
N ALA A 101 -2.33 -4.34 2.71
CA ALA A 101 -1.56 -3.17 2.29
C ALA A 101 -2.31 -2.34 1.23
N ILE A 102 -2.92 -2.98 0.23
CA ILE A 102 -3.74 -2.30 -0.80
C ILE A 102 -4.90 -1.55 -0.14
N LYS A 103 -5.59 -2.17 0.83
CA LYS A 103 -6.68 -1.52 1.56
C LYS A 103 -6.20 -0.24 2.25
N LYS A 104 -5.13 -0.31 3.04
CA LYS A 104 -4.56 0.85 3.75
C LYS A 104 -4.20 1.99 2.80
N LEU A 105 -3.55 1.68 1.68
CA LEU A 105 -3.18 2.67 0.67
C LEU A 105 -4.40 3.28 -0.05
N ASN A 106 -5.42 2.48 -0.33
CA ASN A 106 -6.65 2.97 -0.93
C ASN A 106 -7.45 3.86 0.03
N ASP A 107 -7.50 3.50 1.30
CA ASP A 107 -8.14 4.29 2.35
C ASP A 107 -7.39 5.63 2.50
N TYR A 108 -6.06 5.62 2.51
CA TYR A 108 -5.23 6.84 2.48
C TYR A 108 -5.55 7.71 1.27
N TYR A 109 -5.51 7.14 0.06
CA TYR A 109 -5.83 7.87 -1.18
C TYR A 109 -7.22 8.49 -1.12
N ARG A 110 -8.22 7.71 -0.73
CA ARG A 110 -9.62 8.14 -0.66
C ARG A 110 -9.83 9.27 0.33
N HIS A 111 -9.20 9.21 1.51
CA HIS A 111 -9.43 10.18 2.56
C HIS A 111 -8.64 11.48 2.38
N PHE A 112 -7.46 11.42 1.75
CA PHE A 112 -6.53 12.56 1.77
C PHE A 112 -6.10 13.06 0.40
N LEU A 113 -6.23 12.28 -0.68
CA LEU A 113 -5.62 12.61 -1.98
C LEU A 113 -6.59 12.65 -3.16
N ARG A 114 -7.72 11.94 -3.09
CA ARG A 114 -8.61 11.75 -4.25
C ARG A 114 -9.23 13.04 -4.80
N ASP A 115 -9.62 13.94 -3.90
CA ASP A 115 -10.35 15.17 -4.23
C ASP A 115 -9.45 16.43 -4.13
N LYS A 116 -8.13 16.23 -4.07
CA LYS A 116 -7.12 17.29 -4.23
C LYS A 116 -6.76 17.43 -5.71
#